data_AF-A0A349M602-F1
#
_entry.id   AF-A0A349M602-F1
#
_cell.length_a   1.000
_cell.length_b   1.000
_cell.length_c   1.000
_cell.angle_alpha   90.00
_cell.angle_beta   90.00
_cell.angle_gamma   90.00
#
_symmetry.space_group_name_H-M   'P 1'
#
loop_
_entity.id
_entity.type
_entity.pdbx_description
1 polymer ?
#
loop_
_entity_poly.entity_id
_entity_poly.type
_entity_poly.pdbx_seq_one_letter_code
_entity_poly.pdbx_strand_id
1 'polypeptide(L)'
;MRHFKQWNIFLILLYVIGIVAWRVLPTFPSHSAQAQTHRHGTSTTLITHAVIIMMENHTFDNYFGRFPGANGRNDLPLASNPPRGDLDHTSPAAYAAMDHGAMDEFPAEGYVQYTKDDIPNYWAYAQQFGLSDNFFTSMASSSTPNHIAMVTAQSGGIDTTSTPKSCNSTQNTLAYSKDEQDNHLWTFPCYNVNSLPQILQNNGVSWKYYSTGGNWDAPGFIQNLSGSANDIQNPNQFNTDVQSG
;
A
#
# COMPACT_ATOMS: atom_id res chain seq x y z
N MET A 1 1.75 -52.14 50.52
CA MET A 1 0.35 -51.64 50.38
C MET A 1 0.17 -50.12 50.63
N ARG A 2 1.23 -49.33 50.91
CA ARG A 2 1.11 -47.86 51.10
C ARG A 2 1.24 -47.02 49.81
N HIS A 3 2.02 -47.47 48.82
CA HIS A 3 2.23 -46.74 47.55
C HIS A 3 1.01 -46.75 46.60
N PHE A 4 0.23 -47.84 46.58
CA PHE A 4 -0.96 -47.94 45.72
C PHE A 4 -2.08 -46.96 46.14
N LYS A 5 -2.13 -46.57 47.42
CA LYS A 5 -3.16 -45.67 47.96
C LYS A 5 -2.91 -44.20 47.62
N GLN A 6 -1.65 -43.79 47.44
CA GLN A 6 -1.29 -42.40 47.11
C GLN A 6 -1.58 -42.08 45.63
N TRP A 7 -1.41 -43.04 44.73
CA TRP A 7 -1.68 -42.85 43.30
C TRP A 7 -3.18 -42.67 43.01
N ASN A 8 -4.03 -43.43 43.69
CA ASN A 8 -5.49 -43.29 43.55
C ASN A 8 -6.00 -41.94 44.07
N ILE A 9 -5.39 -41.40 45.14
CA ILE A 9 -5.77 -40.07 45.65
C ILE A 9 -5.36 -38.97 44.66
N PHE A 10 -4.18 -39.10 44.02
CA PHE A 10 -3.73 -38.17 42.99
C PHE A 10 -4.62 -38.18 41.75
N LEU A 11 -5.06 -39.36 41.29
CA LEU A 11 -5.97 -39.49 40.16
C LEU A 11 -7.36 -38.94 40.46
N ILE A 12 -7.88 -39.15 41.68
CA ILE A 12 -9.15 -38.58 42.11
C ILE A 12 -9.07 -37.06 42.17
N LEU A 13 -7.97 -36.50 42.69
CA LEU A 13 -7.78 -35.05 42.72
C LEU A 13 -7.68 -34.43 41.32
N LEU A 14 -6.96 -35.06 40.39
CA LEU A 14 -6.91 -34.62 38.99
C LEU A 14 -8.28 -34.70 38.31
N TYR A 15 -9.05 -35.75 38.59
CA TYR A 15 -10.41 -35.92 38.04
C TYR A 15 -11.38 -34.85 38.59
N VAL A 16 -11.31 -34.56 39.89
CA VAL A 16 -12.14 -33.52 40.53
C VAL A 16 -11.74 -32.13 40.04
N ILE A 17 -10.44 -31.83 39.91
CA ILE A 17 -9.96 -30.55 39.33
C ILE A 17 -10.40 -30.42 37.87
N GLY A 18 -10.34 -31.49 37.08
CA GLY A 18 -10.83 -31.50 35.70
C GLY A 18 -12.33 -31.22 35.59
N ILE A 19 -13.15 -31.80 36.48
CA ILE A 19 -14.60 -31.54 36.52
C ILE A 19 -14.91 -30.11 36.94
N VAL A 20 -14.19 -29.57 37.93
CA VAL A 20 -14.38 -28.18 38.36
C VAL A 20 -13.93 -27.20 37.28
N ALA A 21 -12.81 -27.46 36.60
CA ALA A 21 -12.35 -26.64 35.48
C ALA A 21 -13.34 -26.63 34.30
N TRP A 22 -14.00 -27.76 34.00
CA TRP A 22 -15.03 -27.82 32.96
C TRP A 22 -16.29 -27.02 33.36
N ARG A 23 -16.66 -27.02 34.63
CA ARG A 23 -17.86 -26.31 35.14
C ARG A 23 -17.70 -24.79 35.24
N VAL A 24 -16.47 -24.27 35.16
CA VAL A 24 -16.14 -22.83 35.27
C VAL A 24 -15.77 -22.22 33.91
N LEU A 25 -15.83 -22.97 32.81
CA LEU A 25 -15.69 -22.39 31.47
C LEU A 25 -16.87 -21.44 31.23
N PRO A 26 -16.62 -20.13 30.96
CA PRO A 26 -17.68 -19.23 30.56
C PRO A 26 -18.31 -19.79 29.28
N THR A 27 -19.61 -20.02 29.30
CA THR A 27 -20.38 -20.21 28.07
C THR A 27 -20.33 -18.88 27.34
N PHE A 28 -19.37 -18.73 26.43
CA PHE A 28 -19.43 -17.64 25.47
C PHE A 28 -20.72 -17.83 24.68
N PRO A 29 -21.64 -16.87 24.67
CA PRO A 29 -22.77 -16.93 23.76
C PRO A 29 -22.19 -16.98 22.35
N SER A 30 -22.30 -18.14 21.70
CA SER A 30 -22.09 -18.27 20.27
C SER A 30 -23.18 -17.43 19.63
N HIS A 31 -22.89 -16.15 19.43
CA HIS A 31 -23.64 -15.36 18.49
C HIS A 31 -23.35 -16.03 17.16
N SER A 32 -24.31 -16.80 16.65
CA SER A 32 -24.37 -17.07 15.23
C SER A 32 -24.54 -15.69 14.59
N ALA A 33 -23.43 -15.05 14.24
CA ALA A 33 -23.46 -13.94 13.33
C ALA A 33 -23.98 -14.53 12.03
N GLN A 34 -25.30 -14.48 11.85
CA GLN A 34 -25.88 -14.56 10.52
C GLN A 34 -25.34 -13.34 9.79
N ALA A 35 -24.24 -13.56 9.06
CA ALA A 35 -23.80 -12.64 8.03
C ALA A 35 -25.03 -12.38 7.16
N GLN A 36 -25.56 -11.17 7.24
CA GLN A 36 -26.57 -10.73 6.30
C GLN A 36 -26.00 -10.96 4.92
N THR A 37 -26.68 -11.82 4.16
CA THR A 37 -26.38 -12.12 2.77
C THR A 37 -26.17 -10.81 2.02
N HIS A 38 -24.92 -10.61 1.57
CA HIS A 38 -24.49 -9.68 0.53
C HIS A 38 -25.42 -8.48 0.30
N ARG A 39 -25.26 -7.40 1.06
CA ARG A 39 -25.47 -6.09 0.43
C ARG A 39 -24.29 -5.88 -0.50
N HIS A 40 -24.44 -6.30 -1.76
CA HIS A 40 -23.65 -5.73 -2.84
C HIS A 40 -23.74 -4.21 -2.67
N GLY A 41 -22.61 -3.57 -2.35
CA GLY A 41 -22.56 -2.12 -2.27
C GLY A 41 -23.03 -1.58 -3.62
N THR A 42 -24.19 -0.97 -3.65
CA THR A 42 -24.69 -0.32 -4.86
C THR A 42 -23.90 0.97 -5.01
N SER A 43 -23.27 1.19 -6.17
CA SER A 43 -22.53 2.44 -6.43
C SER A 43 -23.46 3.62 -6.15
N THR A 44 -22.97 4.57 -5.38
CA THR A 44 -23.69 5.82 -5.08
C THR A 44 -23.53 6.84 -6.21
N THR A 45 -22.77 6.50 -7.25
CA THR A 45 -22.51 7.32 -8.43
C THR A 45 -22.79 6.54 -9.70
N LEU A 46 -22.69 7.20 -10.86
CA LEU A 46 -22.77 6.53 -12.16
C LEU A 46 -21.48 5.74 -12.50
N ILE A 47 -20.42 5.88 -11.69
CA ILE A 47 -19.16 5.17 -11.91
C ILE A 47 -19.31 3.73 -11.43
N THR A 48 -19.16 2.78 -12.35
CA THR A 48 -19.18 1.33 -12.07
C THR A 48 -17.81 0.68 -12.20
N HIS A 49 -16.85 1.35 -12.84
CA HIS A 49 -15.48 0.90 -13.01
C HIS A 49 -14.53 2.04 -12.67
N ALA A 50 -13.51 1.76 -11.86
CA ALA A 50 -12.44 2.68 -11.56
C ALA A 50 -11.12 2.06 -12.00
N VAL A 51 -10.35 2.80 -12.81
CA VAL A 51 -8.99 2.43 -13.20
C VAL A 51 -8.05 3.45 -12.55
N ILE A 52 -7.13 2.94 -11.73
CA ILE A 52 -6.11 3.75 -11.06
C ILE A 52 -4.79 3.47 -11.76
N ILE A 53 -4.20 4.51 -12.37
CA ILE A 53 -2.90 4.42 -13.04
C ILE A 53 -1.89 5.13 -12.15
N MET A 54 -1.00 4.35 -11.53
CA MET A 54 0.09 4.88 -10.71
C MET A 54 1.31 5.13 -11.60
N MET A 55 1.67 6.41 -11.75
CA MET A 55 2.89 6.84 -12.41
C MET A 55 4.03 6.97 -11.39
N GLU A 56 5.25 7.18 -11.87
CA GLU A 56 6.46 7.25 -11.03
C GLU A 56 7.17 8.59 -11.16
N ASN A 57 7.79 9.02 -10.05
CA ASN A 57 8.95 9.91 -9.96
C ASN A 57 8.85 11.31 -10.58
N HIS A 58 7.66 11.93 -10.54
CA HIS A 58 7.48 13.33 -10.93
C HIS A 58 6.62 14.11 -9.92
N THR A 59 7.08 15.33 -9.56
CA THR A 59 6.31 16.25 -8.73
C THR A 59 5.25 16.99 -9.55
N PHE A 60 4.26 17.59 -8.87
CA PHE A 60 3.26 18.42 -9.54
C PHE A 60 3.90 19.57 -10.33
N ASP A 61 4.80 20.34 -9.71
CA ASP A 61 5.47 21.46 -10.37
C ASP A 61 6.32 21.01 -11.58
N ASN A 62 6.87 19.79 -11.53
CA ASN A 62 7.61 19.26 -12.65
C ASN A 62 6.73 19.03 -13.90
N TYR A 63 5.46 18.65 -13.75
CA TYR A 63 4.56 18.40 -14.90
C TYR A 63 3.62 19.57 -15.22
N PHE A 64 3.10 20.22 -14.18
CA PHE A 64 1.96 21.11 -14.25
C PHE A 64 2.16 22.45 -13.54
N GLY A 65 3.39 22.78 -13.09
CA GLY A 65 3.67 24.07 -12.44
C GLY A 65 3.32 25.29 -13.32
N ARG A 66 3.44 25.14 -14.64
CA ARG A 66 3.02 26.13 -15.66
C ARG A 66 1.59 25.97 -16.17
N PHE A 67 0.83 24.99 -15.68
CA PHE A 67 -0.52 24.77 -16.14
C PHE A 67 -1.42 25.96 -15.78
N PRO A 68 -2.19 26.55 -16.71
CA PRO A 68 -2.97 27.75 -16.43
C PRO A 68 -3.97 27.55 -15.29
N GLY A 69 -3.85 28.36 -14.24
CA GLY A 69 -4.75 28.34 -13.07
C GLY A 69 -4.41 27.30 -12.00
N ALA A 70 -3.35 26.50 -12.18
CA ALA A 70 -2.88 25.58 -11.15
C ALA A 70 -2.17 26.31 -10.00
N ASN A 71 -2.30 25.77 -8.79
CA ASN A 71 -1.47 26.11 -7.64
C ASN A 71 -0.07 25.49 -7.77
N GLY A 72 0.74 26.00 -8.70
CA GLY A 72 2.09 25.53 -8.96
C GLY A 72 3.07 26.64 -9.30
N ARG A 73 4.35 26.31 -9.31
CA ARG A 73 5.43 27.23 -9.68
C ARG A 73 5.61 27.33 -11.17
N ASN A 74 5.47 28.55 -11.70
CA ASN A 74 5.61 28.79 -13.15
C ASN A 74 7.02 29.26 -13.57
N ASP A 75 7.95 29.40 -12.63
CA ASP A 75 9.24 30.07 -12.80
C ASP A 75 10.47 29.14 -12.69
N LEU A 76 10.25 27.83 -12.56
CA LEU A 76 11.33 26.84 -12.58
C LEU A 76 12.04 26.75 -13.95
N PRO A 77 13.34 26.43 -13.98
CA PRO A 77 14.06 26.06 -15.22
C PRO A 77 13.42 24.90 -15.97
N LEU A 78 13.70 24.78 -17.28
CA LEU A 78 13.18 23.68 -18.09
C LEU A 78 13.86 22.35 -17.76
N ALA A 79 13.04 21.30 -17.66
CA ALA A 79 13.49 19.93 -17.49
C ALA A 79 14.05 19.37 -18.81
N SER A 80 14.95 18.39 -18.68
CA SER A 80 15.42 17.61 -19.83
C SER A 80 14.41 16.53 -20.20
N ASN A 81 14.17 16.34 -21.51
CA ASN A 81 13.40 15.24 -22.05
C ASN A 81 14.25 14.46 -23.07
N PRO A 82 14.75 13.24 -22.75
CA PRO A 82 14.46 12.46 -21.55
C PRO A 82 15.08 13.04 -20.26
N PRO A 83 14.59 12.61 -19.07
CA PRO A 83 15.21 12.95 -17.79
C PRO A 83 16.70 12.58 -17.75
N ARG A 84 17.50 13.33 -17.00
CA ARG A 84 18.95 13.10 -16.87
C ARG A 84 19.33 11.89 -16.02
N GLY A 85 18.37 11.35 -15.28
CA GLY A 85 18.52 10.22 -14.38
C GLY A 85 17.39 10.21 -13.35
N ASP A 86 17.31 9.12 -12.60
CA ASP A 86 16.44 9.05 -11.44
C ASP A 86 17.09 9.80 -10.27
N LEU A 87 16.33 10.69 -9.63
CA LEU A 87 16.82 11.51 -8.53
C LEU A 87 16.71 10.73 -7.23
N ASP A 88 17.49 11.10 -6.21
CA ASP A 88 17.27 10.52 -4.88
C ASP A 88 15.89 10.94 -4.36
N HIS A 89 15.03 9.95 -4.14
CA HIS A 89 13.66 10.09 -3.65
C HIS A 89 13.45 9.25 -2.38
N THR A 90 14.51 9.04 -1.60
CA THR A 90 14.42 8.42 -0.26
C THR A 90 13.83 9.39 0.77
N SER A 91 13.30 8.83 1.87
CA SER A 91 12.75 9.63 2.99
C SER A 91 13.75 10.67 3.54
N PRO A 92 15.02 10.33 3.85
CA PRO A 92 16.01 11.33 4.28
C PRO A 92 16.26 12.45 3.26
N ALA A 93 16.35 12.12 1.97
CA ALA A 93 16.55 13.13 0.91
C ALA A 93 15.34 14.06 0.78
N ALA A 94 14.12 13.51 0.84
CA ALA A 94 12.89 14.29 0.78
C ALA A 94 12.77 15.26 1.96
N TYR A 95 13.02 14.79 3.20
CA TYR A 95 12.95 15.65 4.38
C TYR A 95 14.06 16.71 4.41
N ALA A 96 15.27 16.38 3.96
CA ALA A 96 16.34 17.35 3.82
C ALA A 96 15.97 18.45 2.82
N ALA A 97 15.44 18.09 1.65
CA ALA A 97 15.04 19.05 0.63
C ALA A 97 13.88 19.98 1.07
N MET A 98 12.94 19.46 1.86
CA MET A 98 11.84 20.25 2.41
C MET A 98 12.30 21.24 3.50
N ASP A 99 13.46 21.02 4.11
CA ASP A 99 14.07 21.82 5.18
C ASP A 99 13.06 22.40 6.19
N HIS A 100 12.36 21.53 6.91
CA HIS A 100 11.36 21.93 7.91
C HIS A 100 10.28 22.91 7.42
N GLY A 101 10.02 22.93 6.10
CA GLY A 101 9.05 23.80 5.44
C GLY A 101 9.64 25.06 4.79
N ALA A 102 10.97 25.25 4.82
CA ALA A 102 11.64 26.32 4.08
C ALA A 102 11.68 26.06 2.57
N MET A 103 11.71 24.78 2.17
CA MET A 103 11.59 24.31 0.78
C MET A 103 12.70 24.84 -0.16
N ASP A 104 13.93 24.98 0.33
CA ASP A 104 15.05 25.63 -0.36
C ASP A 104 16.30 24.75 -0.55
N GLU A 105 16.30 23.51 -0.07
CA GLU A 105 17.43 22.55 -0.19
C GLU A 105 17.23 21.51 -1.32
N PHE A 106 16.38 21.81 -2.30
CA PHE A 106 16.16 20.92 -3.46
C PHE A 106 17.38 20.90 -4.39
N PRO A 107 17.82 19.71 -4.86
CA PRO A 107 18.87 19.63 -5.85
C PRO A 107 18.43 20.31 -7.15
N ALA A 108 19.37 21.00 -7.81
CA ALA A 108 19.08 21.77 -9.03
C ALA A 108 18.49 20.90 -10.15
N GLU A 109 18.85 19.62 -10.22
CA GLU A 109 18.34 18.65 -11.18
C GLU A 109 16.88 18.26 -10.94
N GLY A 110 16.39 18.37 -9.70
CA GLY A 110 14.99 18.17 -9.33
C GLY A 110 14.16 19.45 -9.38
N TYR A 111 14.82 20.59 -9.47
CA TYR A 111 14.20 21.91 -9.49
C TYR A 111 13.92 22.39 -10.91
N VAL A 112 13.20 21.58 -11.69
CA VAL A 112 12.95 21.78 -13.12
C VAL A 112 11.51 21.41 -13.50
N GLN A 113 11.03 21.92 -14.63
CA GLN A 113 9.68 21.66 -15.13
C GLN A 113 9.61 21.37 -16.62
N TYR A 114 8.71 20.48 -17.01
CA TYR A 114 8.32 20.24 -18.39
C TYR A 114 7.34 21.29 -18.90
N THR A 115 7.34 21.47 -20.21
CA THR A 115 6.35 22.26 -20.93
C THR A 115 5.24 21.37 -21.51
N LYS A 116 4.18 22.00 -22.02
CA LYS A 116 3.13 21.31 -22.80
C LYS A 116 3.71 20.50 -23.95
N ASP A 117 4.75 21.00 -24.61
CA ASP A 117 5.34 20.36 -25.78
C ASP A 117 6.20 19.15 -25.40
N ASP A 118 6.74 19.11 -24.18
CA ASP A 118 7.50 17.97 -23.67
C ASP A 118 6.61 16.79 -23.30
N ILE A 119 5.43 17.06 -22.73
CA ILE A 119 4.48 16.06 -22.21
C ILE A 119 3.03 16.30 -22.69
N PRO A 120 2.78 16.31 -24.01
CA PRO A 120 1.52 16.77 -24.59
C PRO A 120 0.30 15.95 -24.15
N ASN A 121 0.47 14.65 -23.91
CA ASN A 121 -0.62 13.77 -23.47
C ASN A 121 -1.11 14.12 -22.05
N TYR A 122 -0.20 14.39 -21.11
CA TYR A 122 -0.55 14.79 -19.76
C TYR A 122 -1.29 16.13 -19.73
N TRP A 123 -0.80 17.10 -20.51
CA TRP A 123 -1.47 18.39 -20.66
C TRP A 123 -2.83 18.28 -21.34
N ALA A 124 -2.99 17.39 -22.32
CA ALA A 124 -4.28 17.13 -22.94
C ALA A 124 -5.29 16.55 -21.94
N TYR A 125 -4.87 15.60 -21.09
CA TYR A 125 -5.73 15.09 -20.02
C TYR A 125 -6.13 16.19 -19.02
N ALA A 126 -5.18 17.00 -18.56
CA ALA A 126 -5.45 18.10 -17.62
C ALA A 126 -6.34 19.20 -18.24
N GLN A 127 -6.28 19.42 -19.55
CA GLN A 127 -7.16 20.36 -20.26
C GLN A 127 -8.59 19.86 -20.42
N GLN A 128 -8.77 18.54 -20.52
CA GLN A 128 -10.07 17.93 -20.79
C GLN A 128 -10.78 17.45 -19.52
N PHE A 129 -10.03 17.09 -18.48
CA PHE A 129 -10.55 16.49 -17.25
C PHE A 129 -10.12 17.29 -16.01
N GLY A 130 -10.50 16.79 -14.83
CA GLY A 130 -10.08 17.40 -13.56
C GLY A 130 -8.60 17.19 -13.29
N LEU A 131 -7.92 18.26 -12.86
CA LEU A 131 -6.56 18.25 -12.33
C LEU A 131 -6.62 18.64 -10.85
N SER A 132 -6.06 17.81 -9.97
CA SER A 132 -5.91 18.16 -8.55
C SER A 132 -4.53 18.74 -8.31
N ASP A 133 -4.47 20.01 -7.92
CA ASP A 133 -3.25 20.79 -7.66
C ASP A 133 -2.88 20.87 -6.17
N ASN A 134 -3.60 20.14 -5.32
CA ASN A 134 -3.34 19.98 -3.90
C ASN A 134 -3.41 18.50 -3.50
N PHE A 135 -2.80 17.64 -4.32
CA PHE A 135 -2.69 16.19 -4.09
C PHE A 135 -1.24 15.84 -3.72
N PHE A 136 -1.07 15.23 -2.55
CA PHE A 136 0.25 14.91 -2.00
C PHE A 136 0.45 13.39 -1.94
N THR A 137 1.70 12.97 -2.09
CA THR A 137 2.09 11.59 -1.84
C THR A 137 1.74 11.19 -0.41
N SER A 138 1.38 9.93 -0.19
CA SER A 138 1.00 9.45 1.16
C SER A 138 2.21 9.41 2.09
N MET A 139 3.36 9.03 1.56
CA MET A 139 4.63 8.96 2.27
C MET A 139 5.67 9.83 1.55
N ALA A 140 6.33 10.72 2.28
CA ALA A 140 7.50 11.45 1.81
C ALA A 140 8.71 10.51 1.73
N SER A 141 8.65 9.56 0.81
CA SER A 141 9.66 8.53 0.56
C SER A 141 9.48 7.95 -0.84
N SER A 142 10.26 6.93 -1.14
CA SER A 142 10.37 6.23 -2.42
C SER A 142 9.14 5.40 -2.80
N SER A 143 9.22 4.66 -3.90
CA SER A 143 8.06 4.04 -4.54
C SER A 143 7.41 2.93 -3.71
N THR A 144 8.14 1.94 -3.17
CA THR A 144 7.52 0.82 -2.43
C THR A 144 6.51 1.25 -1.34
N PRO A 145 6.84 2.15 -0.40
CA PRO A 145 5.87 2.57 0.63
C PRO A 145 4.61 3.23 0.03
N ASN A 146 4.75 4.00 -1.05
CA ASN A 146 3.62 4.68 -1.69
C ASN A 146 2.72 3.73 -2.50
N HIS A 147 3.29 2.70 -3.14
CA HIS A 147 2.50 1.66 -3.80
C HIS A 147 1.69 0.84 -2.80
N ILE A 148 2.28 0.49 -1.64
CA ILE A 148 1.54 -0.16 -0.55
C ILE A 148 0.45 0.78 -0.01
N ALA A 149 0.76 2.07 0.18
CA ALA A 149 -0.20 3.06 0.67
C ALA A 149 -1.37 3.26 -0.29
N MET A 150 -1.17 3.18 -1.61
CA MET A 150 -2.25 3.27 -2.60
C MET A 150 -3.37 2.25 -2.34
N VAL A 151 -3.03 1.04 -1.90
CA VAL A 151 -4.02 -0.04 -1.71
C VAL A 151 -4.36 -0.31 -0.24
N THR A 152 -3.62 0.24 0.72
CA THR A 152 -3.82 -0.02 2.16
C THR A 152 -3.99 1.23 3.03
N ALA A 153 -3.80 2.42 2.46
CA ALA A 153 -3.76 3.70 3.17
C ALA A 153 -2.65 3.81 4.26
N GLN A 154 -1.64 2.95 4.21
CA GLN A 154 -0.44 2.98 5.07
C GLN A 154 0.72 2.27 4.36
N SER A 155 1.95 2.34 4.88
CA SER A 155 3.08 1.61 4.29
C SER A 155 3.35 0.25 4.98
N GLY A 156 2.62 -0.07 6.05
CA GLY A 156 2.96 -1.20 6.94
C GLY A 156 4.26 -0.98 7.72
N GLY A 157 4.75 0.26 7.75
CA GLY A 157 5.98 0.67 8.41
C GLY A 157 7.20 0.74 7.48
N ILE A 158 7.14 0.22 6.24
CA ILE A 158 8.28 0.36 5.34
C ILE A 158 8.55 1.85 5.05
N ASP A 159 9.80 2.28 5.16
CA ASP A 159 10.19 3.69 4.99
C ASP A 159 11.02 3.90 3.73
N THR A 160 11.44 2.85 3.04
CA THR A 160 12.23 2.97 1.82
C THR A 160 12.06 1.79 0.89
N THR A 161 12.30 2.02 -0.38
CA THR A 161 12.38 1.00 -1.40
C THR A 161 13.58 0.13 -1.13
N SER A 162 13.37 -1.19 -1.15
CA SER A 162 14.47 -2.13 -1.25
C SER A 162 14.17 -3.22 -2.27
N THR A 163 15.22 -3.66 -2.97
CA THR A 163 15.21 -4.69 -4.02
C THR A 163 14.46 -5.94 -3.58
N PRO A 164 13.73 -6.62 -4.48
CA PRO A 164 12.38 -7.11 -4.27
C PRO A 164 12.26 -7.96 -3.00
N LYS A 165 11.80 -7.31 -1.93
CA LYS A 165 11.47 -7.92 -0.64
C LYS A 165 9.96 -8.04 -0.60
N SER A 166 9.38 -9.21 -0.42
CA SER A 166 7.92 -9.39 -0.33
C SER A 166 7.57 -10.59 0.55
N CYS A 167 6.29 -10.95 0.65
CA CYS A 167 5.86 -12.15 1.36
C CYS A 167 6.51 -13.45 0.85
N ASN A 168 6.99 -13.46 -0.41
CA ASN A 168 7.64 -14.62 -1.03
C ASN A 168 9.16 -14.66 -0.81
N SER A 169 9.73 -13.67 -0.11
CA SER A 169 11.16 -13.65 0.20
C SER A 169 11.53 -14.64 1.31
N THR A 170 12.81 -15.01 1.37
CA THR A 170 13.37 -15.78 2.49
C THR A 170 13.27 -15.00 3.80
N GLN A 171 13.06 -15.67 4.94
CA GLN A 171 12.73 -15.02 6.22
C GLN A 171 13.77 -14.01 6.74
N ASN A 172 15.02 -14.11 6.32
CA ASN A 172 16.10 -13.17 6.65
C ASN A 172 16.18 -11.95 5.70
N THR A 173 15.28 -11.84 4.73
CA THR A 173 15.15 -10.68 3.85
C THR A 173 14.38 -9.59 4.59
N LEU A 174 15.11 -8.68 5.23
CA LEU A 174 14.52 -7.60 6.05
C LEU A 174 14.50 -6.27 5.29
N ALA A 175 13.40 -5.54 5.37
CA ALA A 175 13.25 -4.17 4.87
C ALA A 175 13.45 -3.15 5.98
N TYR A 176 13.96 -1.97 5.62
CA TYR A 176 14.11 -0.85 6.54
C TYR A 176 12.76 -0.17 6.75
N SER A 177 12.38 -0.06 8.02
CA SER A 177 11.03 0.32 8.43
C SER A 177 11.07 1.23 9.65
N LYS A 178 9.92 1.84 9.95
CA LYS A 178 9.62 2.66 11.12
C LYS A 178 8.40 2.10 11.84
N ASP A 179 8.41 2.19 13.16
CA ASP A 179 7.22 1.92 13.98
C ASP A 179 6.34 3.18 14.11
N GLU A 180 5.24 3.08 14.84
CA GLU A 180 4.31 4.20 15.07
C GLU A 180 4.93 5.34 15.90
N GLN A 181 6.09 5.13 16.52
CA GLN A 181 6.84 6.13 17.28
C GLN A 181 8.05 6.67 16.49
N ASP A 182 8.14 6.39 15.19
CA ASP A 182 9.25 6.78 14.30
C ASP A 182 10.60 6.14 14.67
N ASN A 183 10.61 5.05 15.44
CA ASN A 183 11.84 4.30 15.69
C ASN A 183 12.19 3.45 14.47
N HIS A 184 13.46 3.47 14.08
CA HIS A 184 13.96 2.66 12.97
C HIS A 184 14.14 1.19 13.35
N LEU A 185 13.65 0.29 12.51
CA LEU A 185 13.77 -1.15 12.68
C LEU A 185 13.90 -1.89 11.34
N TRP A 186 14.26 -3.16 11.43
CA TRP A 186 14.32 -4.07 10.29
C TRP A 186 13.20 -5.10 10.40
N THR A 187 12.28 -5.12 9.43
CA THR A 187 11.10 -6.00 9.45
C THR A 187 11.06 -6.92 8.23
N PHE A 188 10.50 -8.11 8.40
CA PHE A 188 10.16 -8.96 7.25
C PHE A 188 9.03 -8.29 6.43
N PRO A 189 9.17 -8.12 5.11
CA PRO A 189 8.31 -7.33 4.21
C PRO A 189 6.96 -8.03 3.87
N CYS A 190 6.23 -8.48 4.89
CA CYS A 190 4.98 -9.20 4.71
C CYS A 190 3.96 -8.78 5.77
N TYR A 191 3.12 -7.82 5.39
CA TYR A 191 2.32 -7.03 6.33
C TYR A 191 0.90 -7.58 6.46
N ASN A 192 0.42 -7.65 7.70
CA ASN A 192 -0.96 -7.96 8.02
C ASN A 192 -1.76 -6.66 8.21
N VAL A 193 -2.11 -6.02 7.09
CA VAL A 193 -2.83 -4.74 7.07
C VAL A 193 -4.12 -4.88 6.25
N ASN A 194 -5.13 -4.09 6.62
CA ASN A 194 -6.34 -3.98 5.82
C ASN A 194 -6.01 -3.37 4.46
N SER A 195 -6.68 -3.83 3.41
CA SER A 195 -6.44 -3.36 2.05
C SER A 195 -7.75 -3.18 1.28
N LEU A 196 -7.79 -2.20 0.38
CA LEU A 196 -8.90 -1.96 -0.52
C LEU A 196 -9.22 -3.22 -1.36
N PRO A 197 -8.25 -3.92 -1.99
CA PRO A 197 -8.52 -5.17 -2.69
C PRO A 197 -9.22 -6.23 -1.83
N GLN A 198 -8.79 -6.41 -0.57
CA GLN A 198 -9.43 -7.35 0.34
C GLN A 198 -10.88 -6.93 0.68
N ILE A 199 -11.11 -5.64 0.89
CA ILE A 199 -12.46 -5.10 1.15
C ILE A 199 -13.36 -5.31 -0.07
N LEU A 200 -12.87 -5.04 -1.29
CA LEU A 200 -13.61 -5.25 -2.54
C LEU A 200 -13.99 -6.73 -2.69
N GLN A 201 -13.02 -7.63 -2.53
CA GLN A 201 -13.23 -9.07 -2.61
C GLN A 201 -14.26 -9.58 -1.61
N ASN A 202 -14.16 -9.16 -0.34
CA ASN A 202 -15.11 -9.55 0.72
C ASN A 202 -16.55 -9.06 0.46
N ASN A 203 -16.71 -8.02 -0.36
CA ASN A 203 -18.01 -7.47 -0.74
C ASN A 203 -18.47 -7.90 -2.14
N GLY A 204 -17.78 -8.85 -2.78
CA GLY A 204 -18.13 -9.36 -4.11
C GLY A 204 -17.88 -8.36 -5.23
N VAL A 205 -17.05 -7.33 -5.01
CA VAL A 205 -16.63 -6.38 -6.04
C VAL A 205 -15.34 -6.89 -6.69
N SER A 206 -15.34 -7.01 -8.02
CA SER A 206 -14.17 -7.46 -8.77
C SER A 206 -13.04 -6.45 -8.68
N TRP A 207 -11.81 -6.94 -8.57
CA TRP A 207 -10.61 -6.14 -8.60
C TRP A 207 -9.49 -6.90 -9.30
N LYS A 208 -8.57 -6.17 -9.92
CA LYS A 208 -7.32 -6.68 -10.47
C LYS A 208 -6.21 -5.65 -10.24
N TYR A 209 -5.00 -6.12 -10.03
CA TYR A 209 -3.79 -5.31 -9.93
C TYR A 209 -2.86 -5.73 -11.06
N TYR A 210 -2.25 -4.78 -11.77
CA TYR A 210 -1.41 -5.08 -12.94
C TYR A 210 -0.02 -4.49 -12.72
N SER A 211 1.00 -5.34 -12.70
CA SER A 211 2.39 -4.94 -12.47
C SER A 211 3.37 -5.74 -13.32
N THR A 212 4.60 -5.25 -13.48
CA THR A 212 5.66 -5.97 -14.23
C THR A 212 6.65 -6.59 -13.26
N GLY A 213 6.71 -7.93 -13.22
CA GLY A 213 7.82 -8.68 -12.63
C GLY A 213 8.07 -8.39 -11.15
N GLY A 214 7.01 -8.22 -10.35
CA GLY A 214 7.09 -7.96 -8.91
C GLY A 214 7.62 -6.58 -8.53
N ASN A 215 7.89 -5.70 -9.51
CA ASN A 215 8.27 -4.32 -9.22
C ASN A 215 7.03 -3.53 -8.80
N TRP A 216 7.13 -2.87 -7.64
CA TRP A 216 6.04 -2.06 -7.08
C TRP A 216 4.71 -2.82 -6.94
N ASP A 217 4.83 -4.13 -6.73
CA ASP A 217 3.73 -5.05 -6.59
C ASP A 217 3.20 -4.98 -5.15
N ALA A 218 2.30 -4.03 -4.87
CA ALA A 218 1.72 -3.86 -3.54
C ALA A 218 1.01 -5.12 -3.00
N PRO A 219 0.19 -5.86 -3.78
CA PRO A 219 -0.37 -7.15 -3.35
C PRO A 219 0.68 -8.15 -2.81
N GLY A 220 1.86 -8.22 -3.42
CA GLY A 220 2.95 -9.10 -2.98
C GLY A 220 3.46 -8.84 -1.55
N PHE A 221 3.24 -7.66 -0.99
CA PHE A 221 3.64 -7.30 0.39
C PHE A 221 2.55 -7.55 1.43
N ILE A 222 1.33 -7.91 1.02
CA ILE A 222 0.16 -7.99 1.91
C ILE A 222 -0.19 -9.46 2.12
N GLN A 223 -0.14 -9.94 3.36
CA GLN A 223 -0.28 -11.36 3.72
C GLN A 223 -1.51 -12.03 3.07
N ASN A 224 -2.65 -11.35 3.06
CA ASN A 224 -3.91 -11.89 2.55
C ASN A 224 -4.10 -11.74 1.03
N LEU A 225 -3.19 -11.02 0.35
CA LEU A 225 -3.22 -10.84 -1.10
C LEU A 225 -2.05 -11.52 -1.82
N SER A 226 -1.00 -11.90 -1.08
CA SER A 226 0.17 -12.59 -1.63
C SER A 226 -0.24 -13.86 -2.37
N GLY A 227 0.11 -13.96 -3.65
CA GLY A 227 -0.26 -15.08 -4.51
C GLY A 227 -1.71 -15.07 -5.00
N SER A 228 -2.43 -13.95 -4.86
CA SER A 228 -3.77 -13.77 -5.41
C SER A 228 -3.78 -13.92 -6.94
N ALA A 229 -4.78 -14.61 -7.49
CA ALA A 229 -4.99 -14.68 -8.93
C ALA A 229 -5.39 -13.33 -9.56
N ASN A 230 -5.78 -12.35 -8.74
CA ASN A 230 -6.10 -11.00 -9.18
C ASN A 230 -4.86 -10.08 -9.24
N ASP A 231 -3.70 -10.55 -8.77
CA ASP A 231 -2.43 -9.88 -8.97
C ASP A 231 -1.77 -10.36 -10.27
N ILE A 232 -1.92 -9.55 -11.30
CA ILE A 232 -1.56 -9.85 -12.69
C ILE A 232 -0.16 -9.31 -12.97
N GLN A 233 0.80 -10.22 -13.06
CA GLN A 233 2.22 -9.92 -13.27
C GLN A 233 2.61 -9.63 -14.74
N ASN A 234 1.60 -9.40 -15.59
CA ASN A 234 1.76 -8.99 -16.99
C ASN A 234 0.81 -7.83 -17.29
N PRO A 235 1.28 -6.57 -17.30
CA PRO A 235 0.39 -5.42 -17.48
C PRO A 235 -0.21 -5.35 -18.88
N ASN A 236 0.36 -6.03 -19.88
CA ASN A 236 -0.23 -6.08 -21.23
C ASN A 236 -1.60 -6.78 -21.24
N GLN A 237 -1.91 -7.57 -20.21
CA GLN A 237 -3.21 -8.19 -20.04
C GLN A 237 -4.32 -7.19 -19.71
N PHE A 238 -3.98 -6.00 -19.17
CA PHE A 238 -4.95 -4.97 -18.82
C PHE A 238 -5.90 -4.65 -19.98
N ASN A 239 -5.36 -4.43 -21.18
CA ASN A 239 -6.17 -4.09 -22.35
C ASN A 239 -7.16 -5.20 -22.72
N THR A 240 -6.72 -6.46 -22.65
CA THR A 240 -7.57 -7.63 -22.92
C THR A 240 -8.69 -7.76 -21.90
N ASP A 241 -8.36 -7.61 -20.62
CA ASP A 241 -9.30 -7.74 -19.51
C ASP A 241 -10.34 -6.61 -19.52
N VAL A 242 -9.93 -5.38 -19.82
CA VAL A 242 -10.88 -4.25 -19.92
C VAL A 242 -11.83 -4.43 -21.11
N GLN A 243 -11.37 -5.01 -22.20
CA GLN A 243 -12.21 -5.28 -23.38
C GLN A 243 -13.21 -6.42 -23.16
N SER A 244 -12.92 -7.36 -22.25
CA SER A 244 -13.84 -8.45 -21.93
C SER A 244 -15.00 -8.04 -21.02
N GLY A 245 -14.92 -6.86 -20.42
CA GLY A 245 -15.74 -6.49 -19.25
C GLY A 245 -15.34 -7.28 -18.01
#